data_AF-A0AAV4N090-F1
#
_entry.id   AF-A0AAV4N090-F1
#
_cell.length_a   1.000
_cell.length_b   1.000
_cell.length_c   1.000
_cell.angle_alpha   90.00
_cell.angle_beta   90.00
_cell.angle_gamma   90.00
#
_symmetry.space_group_name_H-M   'P 1'
#
loop_
_entity.id
_entity.type
_entity.pdbx_description
1 polymer ?
#
loop_
_entity_poly.entity_id
_entity_poly.type
_entity_poly.pdbx_seq_one_letter_code
_entity_poly.pdbx_strand_id
1 'polypeptide(L)'
;RDVNPLKNNKALLSSTKKFTVLIKNFVDFPKFKIRRRNIPDFKDPNYLKRCTYHHINNPLCPIFVLEDIVPGDYDQIAIKGAAIAIIIDWQCNFDFSESKCYPTYEFRRLDENFPISPGLNFRYAHFYGDNERTLYKAYGIKFILMAQGRGGKFNLVPLLLNIGSGLGLLAVATILCDIVVLYIVKKKDLYKSVKFQSVLEDSANVREEQSTIF
;
A
#
# COMPACT_ATOMS: atom_id res chain seq x y z
N ARG A 1 -21.93 -27.25 -24.56
CA ARG A 1 -21.16 -27.01 -23.32
C ARG A 1 -19.70 -27.19 -23.66
N ASP A 2 -18.85 -26.22 -23.36
CA ASP A 2 -17.41 -26.35 -23.61
C ASP A 2 -16.85 -27.47 -22.71
N VAL A 3 -16.18 -28.45 -23.32
CA VAL A 3 -15.46 -29.49 -22.59
C VAL A 3 -14.09 -28.92 -22.25
N ASN A 4 -13.77 -28.87 -20.96
CA ASN A 4 -12.43 -28.42 -20.54
C ASN A 4 -11.36 -29.39 -21.09
N PRO A 5 -10.18 -28.89 -21.50
CA PRO A 5 -9.11 -29.72 -22.05
C PRO A 5 -8.41 -30.52 -20.93
N LEU A 6 -9.10 -31.56 -20.45
CA LEU A 6 -8.68 -32.41 -19.35
C LEU A 6 -8.07 -33.72 -19.87
N LYS A 7 -7.01 -34.18 -19.20
CA LYS A 7 -6.47 -35.55 -19.35
C LYS A 7 -6.63 -36.26 -18.01
N ASN A 8 -7.46 -37.31 -17.95
CA ASN A 8 -7.76 -38.05 -16.71
C ASN A 8 -8.24 -37.13 -15.56
N ASN A 9 -9.18 -36.21 -15.84
CA ASN A 9 -9.67 -35.18 -14.91
C ASN A 9 -8.60 -34.21 -14.37
N LYS A 10 -7.41 -34.15 -14.96
CA LYS A 10 -6.35 -33.19 -14.63
C LYS A 10 -6.12 -32.22 -15.78
N ALA A 11 -5.56 -31.05 -15.46
CA ALA A 11 -5.09 -30.12 -16.47
C ALA A 11 -4.06 -30.82 -17.38
N LEU A 12 -4.15 -30.56 -18.70
CA LEU A 12 -3.26 -31.16 -19.70
C LEU A 12 -1.77 -30.91 -19.40
N LEU A 13 -1.45 -29.73 -18.87
CA LEU A 13 -0.10 -29.27 -18.57
C LEU A 13 0.17 -29.18 -17.06
N SER A 14 -0.22 -30.18 -16.27
CA SER A 14 -0.02 -30.17 -14.80
C SER A 14 1.44 -29.99 -14.35
N SER A 15 2.41 -30.33 -15.20
CA SER A 15 3.84 -30.13 -14.92
C SER A 15 4.27 -28.66 -14.86
N THR A 16 3.44 -27.72 -15.34
CA THR A 16 3.76 -26.28 -15.27
C THR A 16 3.92 -25.78 -13.85
N LYS A 17 3.37 -26.47 -12.84
CA LYS A 17 3.55 -26.12 -11.43
C LYS A 17 5.02 -26.05 -11.00
N LYS A 18 5.89 -26.82 -11.66
CA LYS A 18 7.34 -26.84 -11.41
C LYS A 18 8.12 -25.81 -12.22
N PHE A 19 7.46 -25.02 -13.07
CA PHE A 19 8.13 -23.96 -13.81
C PHE A 19 8.60 -22.86 -12.87
N THR A 20 9.65 -22.17 -13.30
CA THR A 20 10.22 -21.06 -12.56
C THR A 20 10.07 -19.76 -13.32
N VAL A 21 9.91 -18.67 -12.57
CA VAL A 21 9.82 -17.31 -13.11
C VAL A 21 10.90 -16.46 -12.45
N LEU A 22 11.76 -15.84 -13.27
CA LEU A 22 12.70 -14.82 -12.83
C LEU A 22 12.07 -13.44 -12.99
N ILE A 23 11.90 -12.72 -11.89
CA ILE A 23 11.38 -11.35 -11.91
C ILE A 23 12.53 -10.36 -11.77
N LYS A 24 12.70 -9.48 -12.76
CA LYS A 24 13.63 -8.34 -12.70
C LYS A 24 12.83 -7.06 -12.48
N ASN A 25 12.96 -6.47 -11.31
CA ASN A 25 12.26 -5.23 -10.95
C ASN A 25 13.27 -4.13 -10.59
N PHE A 26 13.00 -2.93 -11.10
CA PHE A 26 13.77 -1.71 -10.86
C PHE A 26 12.80 -0.65 -10.35
N VAL A 27 13.18 0.08 -9.31
CA VAL A 27 12.43 1.20 -8.74
C VAL A 27 13.30 2.44 -8.68
N ASP A 28 12.70 3.58 -8.98
CA ASP A 28 13.33 4.90 -8.86
C ASP A 28 12.51 5.70 -7.85
N PHE A 29 13.21 6.34 -6.90
CA PHE A 29 12.66 7.31 -5.97
C PHE A 29 13.19 8.70 -6.35
N PRO A 30 12.57 9.40 -7.32
CA PRO A 30 13.18 10.54 -7.99
C PRO A 30 13.44 11.71 -7.05
N LYS A 31 12.56 11.92 -6.06
CA LYS A 31 12.69 12.95 -5.02
C LYS A 31 14.00 12.84 -4.25
N PHE A 32 14.50 11.62 -4.05
CA PHE A 32 15.74 11.35 -3.33
C PHE A 32 16.91 10.99 -4.24
N LYS A 33 16.67 10.87 -5.57
CA LYS A 33 17.64 10.40 -6.57
C LYS A 33 18.21 9.01 -6.26
N ILE A 34 17.40 8.13 -5.67
CA ILE A 34 17.82 6.77 -5.28
C ILE A 34 17.16 5.77 -6.21
N ARG A 35 17.97 4.92 -6.84
CA ARG A 35 17.51 3.79 -7.64
C ARG A 35 17.83 2.47 -6.95
N ARG A 36 16.89 1.54 -7.00
CA ARG A 36 17.03 0.21 -6.42
C ARG A 36 16.54 -0.85 -7.39
N ARG A 37 17.00 -2.08 -7.17
CA ARG A 37 16.62 -3.26 -7.95
C ARG A 37 16.48 -4.44 -7.01
N ASN A 38 15.60 -5.37 -7.36
CA ASN A 38 15.29 -6.51 -6.48
C ASN A 38 16.41 -7.57 -6.42
N ILE A 39 17.28 -7.62 -7.43
CA ILE A 39 18.45 -8.50 -7.44
C ILE A 39 19.59 -7.79 -6.70
N PRO A 40 20.02 -8.25 -5.52
CA PRO A 40 21.01 -7.53 -4.74
C PRO A 40 22.40 -7.59 -5.38
N ASP A 41 23.08 -6.44 -5.47
CA ASP A 41 24.40 -6.34 -6.14
C ASP A 41 25.54 -7.02 -5.35
N PHE A 42 25.35 -7.27 -4.05
CA PHE A 42 26.34 -7.94 -3.19
C PHE A 42 26.35 -9.47 -3.31
N LYS A 43 25.50 -10.05 -4.17
CA LYS A 43 25.40 -11.50 -4.35
C LYS A 43 26.35 -11.98 -5.45
N ASP A 44 26.90 -13.19 -5.25
CA ASP A 44 27.76 -13.89 -6.23
C ASP A 44 27.04 -14.03 -7.59
N PRO A 45 27.74 -13.90 -8.73
CA PRO A 45 27.26 -14.29 -10.06
C PRO A 45 26.49 -15.63 -10.12
N ASN A 46 26.83 -16.61 -9.29
CA ASN A 46 26.15 -17.90 -9.23
C ASN A 46 24.86 -17.92 -8.39
N TYR A 47 24.52 -16.84 -7.69
CA TYR A 47 23.35 -16.73 -6.83
C TYR A 47 22.05 -17.11 -7.56
N LEU A 48 21.85 -16.57 -8.77
CA LEU A 48 20.65 -16.83 -9.57
C LEU A 48 20.57 -18.27 -10.10
N LYS A 49 21.65 -19.05 -10.05
CA LYS A 49 21.62 -20.46 -10.47
C LYS A 49 21.12 -21.40 -9.37
N ARG A 50 21.17 -20.96 -8.11
CA ARG A 50 20.93 -21.82 -6.93
C ARG A 50 19.79 -21.34 -6.04
N CYS A 51 19.42 -20.07 -6.12
CA CYS A 51 18.39 -19.54 -5.25
C CYS A 51 17.00 -19.88 -5.76
N THR A 52 16.10 -20.16 -4.82
CA THR A 52 14.65 -20.19 -5.02
C THR A 52 14.04 -19.35 -3.90
N TYR A 53 13.02 -18.57 -4.23
CA TYR A 53 12.30 -17.74 -3.27
C TYR A 53 11.72 -18.59 -2.14
N HIS A 54 11.88 -18.11 -0.91
CA HIS A 54 11.17 -18.64 0.23
C HIS A 54 11.00 -17.52 1.26
N HIS A 55 9.78 -17.32 1.75
CA HIS A 55 9.42 -16.20 2.63
C HIS A 55 10.32 -16.04 3.87
N ILE A 56 10.77 -17.14 4.49
CA ILE A 56 11.75 -17.12 5.61
C ILE A 56 13.20 -17.28 5.14
N ASN A 57 13.51 -18.39 4.45
CA ASN A 57 14.90 -18.78 4.18
C ASN A 57 15.60 -17.93 3.11
N ASN A 58 14.88 -17.53 2.06
CA ASN A 58 15.44 -16.82 0.90
C ASN A 58 14.49 -15.73 0.38
N PRO A 59 14.13 -14.72 1.22
CA PRO A 59 13.11 -13.73 0.87
C PRO A 59 13.54 -12.80 -0.27
N LEU A 60 14.84 -12.67 -0.53
CA LEU A 60 15.39 -11.79 -1.56
C LEU A 60 15.58 -12.48 -2.91
N CYS A 61 15.33 -13.80 -3.02
CA CYS A 61 15.54 -14.48 -4.29
C CYS A 61 14.44 -14.09 -5.30
N PRO A 62 14.80 -13.62 -6.51
CA PRO A 62 13.85 -13.19 -7.53
C PRO A 62 13.30 -14.33 -8.40
N ILE A 63 13.60 -15.60 -8.05
CA ILE A 63 13.22 -16.80 -8.80
C ILE A 63 12.13 -17.52 -8.02
N PHE A 64 10.96 -17.63 -8.63
CA PHE A 64 9.75 -18.16 -8.01
C PHE A 64 9.33 -19.44 -8.71
N VAL A 65 8.96 -20.47 -7.95
CA VAL A 65 8.28 -21.66 -8.51
C VAL A 65 6.79 -21.36 -8.60
N LEU A 66 6.15 -21.74 -9.71
CA LEU A 66 4.73 -21.42 -9.93
C LEU A 66 3.80 -22.00 -8.87
N GLU A 67 4.10 -23.20 -8.35
CA GLU A 67 3.34 -23.83 -7.26
C GLU A 67 3.34 -22.97 -5.98
N ASP A 68 4.46 -22.29 -5.67
CA ASP A 68 4.62 -21.55 -4.42
C ASP A 68 3.94 -20.17 -4.45
N ILE A 69 3.73 -19.60 -5.64
CA ILE A 69 3.20 -18.23 -5.82
C ILE A 69 1.73 -18.20 -6.22
N VAL A 70 1.11 -19.37 -6.43
CA VAL A 70 -0.32 -19.49 -6.73
C VAL A 70 -1.06 -19.82 -5.44
N PRO A 71 -1.82 -18.88 -4.87
CA PRO A 71 -2.58 -19.15 -3.64
C PRO A 71 -3.74 -20.11 -3.92
N GLY A 72 -3.66 -21.31 -3.35
CA GLY A 72 -4.68 -22.36 -3.43
C GLY A 72 -4.18 -23.62 -4.14
N ASP A 73 -5.11 -24.50 -4.52
CA ASP A 73 -4.79 -25.72 -5.25
C ASP A 73 -4.45 -25.40 -6.72
N TYR A 74 -3.16 -25.51 -7.06
CA TYR A 74 -2.64 -25.26 -8.40
C TYR A 74 -3.34 -26.11 -9.47
N ASP A 75 -3.62 -27.38 -9.19
CA ASP A 75 -4.19 -28.29 -10.18
C ASP A 75 -5.62 -27.87 -10.54
N GLN A 76 -6.40 -27.41 -9.56
CA GLN A 76 -7.75 -26.88 -9.79
C GLN A 76 -7.73 -25.54 -10.53
N ILE A 77 -6.79 -24.68 -10.17
CA ILE A 77 -6.61 -23.37 -10.82
C ILE A 77 -6.17 -23.56 -12.27
N ALA A 78 -5.28 -24.52 -12.56
CA ALA A 78 -4.80 -24.81 -13.91
C ALA A 78 -5.92 -25.29 -14.86
N ILE A 79 -6.98 -25.93 -14.33
CA ILE A 79 -8.14 -26.37 -15.13
C ILE A 79 -8.98 -25.18 -15.60
N LYS A 80 -9.24 -24.21 -14.72
CA LYS A 80 -10.17 -23.09 -14.99
C LYS A 80 -9.47 -21.81 -15.43
N GLY A 81 -8.18 -21.69 -15.14
CA GLY A 81 -7.42 -20.44 -15.18
C GLY A 81 -7.74 -19.52 -14.01
N ALA A 82 -6.86 -18.55 -13.77
CA ALA A 82 -7.01 -17.53 -12.73
C ALA A 82 -6.20 -16.28 -13.06
N ALA A 83 -6.45 -15.18 -12.34
CA ALA A 83 -5.61 -13.99 -12.38
C ALA A 83 -4.92 -13.85 -11.03
N ILE A 84 -3.58 -13.87 -11.01
CA ILE A 84 -2.78 -13.77 -9.78
C ILE A 84 -1.95 -12.49 -9.81
N ALA A 85 -2.06 -11.66 -8.78
CA ALA A 85 -1.16 -10.55 -8.54
C ALA A 85 0.11 -11.02 -7.86
N ILE A 86 1.26 -10.58 -8.39
CA ILE A 86 2.55 -10.63 -7.71
C ILE A 86 2.86 -9.19 -7.30
N ILE A 87 2.69 -8.89 -6.02
CA ILE A 87 2.89 -7.56 -5.46
C ILE A 87 4.33 -7.49 -4.96
N ILE A 88 5.06 -6.48 -5.44
CA ILE A 88 6.45 -6.19 -5.06
C ILE A 88 6.40 -4.85 -4.31
N ASP A 89 6.49 -4.91 -2.99
CA ASP A 89 6.34 -3.74 -2.12
C ASP A 89 7.70 -3.27 -1.60
N TRP A 90 7.97 -1.97 -1.78
CA TRP A 90 9.22 -1.33 -1.41
C TRP A 90 8.98 -0.30 -0.30
N GLN A 91 9.04 -0.73 0.96
CA GLN A 91 8.95 0.15 2.13
C GLN A 91 10.35 0.54 2.59
N CYS A 92 10.80 1.72 2.20
CA CYS A 92 12.19 2.12 2.40
C CYS A 92 12.31 3.37 3.26
N ASN A 93 13.07 3.24 4.35
CA ASN A 93 13.52 4.36 5.15
C ASN A 93 14.99 4.68 4.80
N PHE A 94 15.21 5.79 4.12
CA PHE A 94 16.52 6.25 3.65
C PHE A 94 17.34 7.00 4.71
N ASP A 95 16.85 7.12 5.95
CA ASP A 95 17.59 7.75 7.04
C ASP A 95 18.69 6.83 7.59
N PHE A 96 18.46 5.51 7.59
CA PHE A 96 19.41 4.56 8.12
C PHE A 96 20.47 4.15 7.10
N SER A 97 20.02 3.58 5.98
CA SER A 97 20.88 3.21 4.87
C SER A 97 20.01 2.88 3.67
N GLU A 98 20.40 3.39 2.51
CA GLU A 98 19.78 2.99 1.25
C GLU A 98 19.99 1.50 0.94
N SER A 99 21.07 0.87 1.45
CA SER A 99 21.35 -0.55 1.26
C SER A 99 20.41 -1.48 2.03
N LYS A 100 19.60 -0.96 2.95
CA LYS A 100 18.59 -1.74 3.69
C LYS A 100 17.18 -1.68 3.06
N CYS A 101 17.07 -1.06 1.89
CA CYS A 101 15.84 -1.00 1.11
C CYS A 101 15.73 -2.24 0.22
N TYR A 102 14.86 -3.19 0.61
CA TYR A 102 14.60 -4.44 -0.10
C TYR A 102 13.11 -4.60 -0.36
N PRO A 103 12.73 -5.33 -1.43
CA PRO A 103 11.33 -5.61 -1.69
C PRO A 103 10.81 -6.72 -0.79
N THR A 104 9.54 -6.63 -0.45
CA THR A 104 8.74 -7.76 0.03
C THR A 104 7.83 -8.24 -1.10
N TYR A 105 7.51 -9.54 -1.09
CA TYR A 105 6.66 -10.15 -2.11
C TYR A 105 5.39 -10.70 -1.48
N GLU A 106 4.26 -10.37 -2.08
CA GLU A 106 2.95 -10.89 -1.72
C GLU A 106 2.24 -11.43 -2.97
N PHE A 107 1.51 -12.53 -2.80
CA PHE A 107 0.81 -13.20 -3.88
C PHE A 107 -0.68 -13.25 -3.58
N ARG A 108 -1.50 -12.75 -4.49
CA ARG A 108 -2.94 -12.63 -4.27
C ARG A 108 -3.72 -13.05 -5.50
N ARG A 109 -4.76 -13.86 -5.31
CA ARG A 109 -5.73 -14.13 -6.37
C ARG A 109 -6.64 -12.91 -6.57
N LEU A 110 -6.76 -12.46 -7.82
CA LEU A 110 -7.55 -11.29 -8.19
C LEU A 110 -8.93 -11.65 -8.75
N ASP A 111 -9.11 -12.86 -9.29
CA ASP A 111 -10.39 -13.30 -9.83
C ASP A 111 -11.29 -13.85 -8.72
N GLU A 112 -12.58 -13.50 -8.79
CA GLU A 112 -13.61 -14.03 -7.93
C GLU A 112 -14.21 -15.30 -8.54
N ASN A 113 -14.43 -16.32 -7.72
CA ASN A 113 -14.98 -17.60 -8.17
C ASN A 113 -16.51 -17.52 -8.33
N PHE A 114 -16.98 -16.78 -9.33
CA PHE A 114 -18.40 -16.68 -9.62
C PHE A 114 -18.94 -17.93 -10.34
N PRO A 115 -20.18 -18.38 -10.05
CA PRO A 115 -20.79 -19.55 -10.69
C PRO A 115 -20.84 -19.46 -12.22
N ILE A 116 -20.95 -18.24 -12.74
CA ILE A 116 -21.13 -17.95 -14.18
C ILE A 116 -19.78 -17.94 -14.92
N SER A 117 -18.69 -17.58 -14.24
CA SER A 117 -17.34 -17.50 -14.82
C SER A 117 -16.26 -17.85 -13.79
N PRO A 118 -16.06 -19.14 -13.49
CA PRO A 118 -15.23 -19.58 -12.36
C PRO A 118 -13.71 -19.57 -12.65
N GLY A 119 -13.24 -18.79 -13.63
CA GLY A 119 -11.82 -18.74 -13.99
C GLY A 119 -11.51 -17.82 -15.17
N LEU A 120 -10.33 -18.00 -15.78
CA LEU A 120 -9.78 -17.17 -16.84
C LEU A 120 -9.44 -17.98 -18.10
N ASN A 121 -10.02 -17.59 -19.23
CA ASN A 121 -9.72 -18.16 -20.53
C ASN A 121 -9.79 -17.09 -21.63
N PHE A 122 -9.10 -17.34 -22.74
CA PHE A 122 -9.18 -16.51 -23.94
C PHE A 122 -9.11 -17.38 -25.19
N ARG A 123 -9.61 -16.85 -26.33
CA ARG A 123 -9.54 -17.52 -27.62
C ARG A 123 -8.63 -16.74 -28.56
N TYR A 124 -7.78 -17.44 -29.29
CA TYR A 124 -6.95 -16.89 -30.37
C TYR A 124 -6.93 -17.88 -31.53
N ALA A 125 -6.64 -17.41 -32.75
CA ALA A 125 -6.62 -18.26 -33.93
C ALA A 125 -5.32 -18.09 -34.70
N HIS A 126 -4.85 -19.19 -35.28
CA HIS A 126 -3.83 -19.20 -36.33
C HIS A 126 -4.53 -19.39 -37.67
N PHE A 127 -4.34 -18.44 -38.59
CA PHE A 127 -4.97 -18.44 -39.91
C PHE A 127 -4.01 -19.03 -40.94
N TYR A 128 -4.54 -19.87 -41.83
CA TYR A 128 -3.80 -20.47 -42.93
C TYR A 128 -4.57 -20.15 -44.22
N GLY A 129 -4.18 -19.09 -44.92
CA GLY A 129 -4.93 -18.57 -46.08
C GLY A 129 -6.19 -17.79 -45.69
N ASP A 130 -7.10 -17.61 -46.66
CA ASP A 130 -8.22 -16.67 -46.53
C ASP A 130 -9.43 -17.23 -45.75
N ASN A 131 -9.62 -18.56 -45.77
CA ASN A 131 -10.82 -19.21 -45.23
C ASN A 131 -10.55 -20.31 -44.19
N GLU A 132 -9.30 -20.61 -43.87
CA GLU A 132 -8.96 -21.67 -42.90
C GLU A 132 -8.26 -21.10 -41.67
N ARG A 133 -8.64 -21.61 -40.49
CA ARG A 133 -7.98 -21.26 -39.23
C ARG A 133 -8.05 -22.39 -38.22
N THR A 134 -7.02 -22.51 -37.39
CA THR A 134 -7.07 -23.26 -36.14
C THR A 134 -7.40 -22.32 -35.00
N LEU A 135 -8.56 -22.50 -34.38
CA LEU A 135 -8.98 -21.74 -33.20
C LEU A 135 -8.54 -22.46 -31.93
N TYR A 136 -7.83 -21.75 -31.06
CA TYR A 136 -7.42 -22.21 -29.74
C TYR A 136 -8.26 -21.51 -28.68
N LYS A 137 -8.74 -22.29 -27.71
CA LYS A 137 -9.26 -21.77 -26.44
C LYS A 137 -8.27 -22.14 -25.34
N ALA A 138 -7.54 -21.15 -24.84
CA ALA A 138 -6.53 -21.34 -23.81
C ALA A 138 -7.08 -21.00 -22.44
N TYR A 139 -6.80 -21.88 -21.48
CA TYR A 139 -7.05 -21.69 -20.05
C TYR A 139 -5.70 -21.58 -19.37
N GLY A 140 -5.55 -20.63 -18.46
CA GLY A 140 -4.25 -20.41 -17.84
C GLY A 140 -4.27 -19.37 -16.75
N ILE A 141 -3.11 -19.25 -16.09
CA ILE A 141 -2.89 -18.32 -15.01
C ILE A 141 -2.26 -17.05 -15.58
N LYS A 142 -2.92 -15.91 -15.40
CA LYS A 142 -2.38 -14.60 -15.75
C LYS A 142 -1.72 -14.00 -14.52
N PHE A 143 -0.39 -13.91 -14.54
CA PHE A 143 0.37 -13.19 -13.51
C PHE A 143 0.39 -11.70 -13.83
N ILE A 144 -0.01 -10.86 -12.86
CA ILE A 144 -0.01 -9.41 -12.95
C ILE A 144 1.03 -8.90 -11.95
N LEU A 145 2.13 -8.35 -12.45
CA LEU A 145 3.17 -7.78 -11.61
C LEU A 145 2.78 -6.37 -11.19
N MET A 146 2.66 -6.13 -9.89
CA MET A 146 2.34 -4.83 -9.31
C MET A 146 3.52 -4.38 -8.45
N ALA A 147 4.30 -3.41 -8.93
CA ALA A 147 5.39 -2.83 -8.16
C ALA A 147 4.92 -1.53 -7.51
N GLN A 148 5.02 -1.47 -6.18
CA GLN A 148 4.67 -0.30 -5.39
C GLN A 148 5.79 0.02 -4.41
N GLY A 149 5.87 1.27 -3.98
CA GLY A 149 6.93 1.66 -3.07
C GLY A 149 6.66 2.99 -2.39
N ARG A 150 7.09 3.07 -1.13
CA ARG A 150 7.11 4.28 -0.34
C ARG A 150 8.51 4.48 0.22
N GLY A 151 9.11 5.60 -0.18
CA GLY A 151 10.41 6.05 0.30
C GLY A 151 10.23 7.20 1.29
N GLY A 152 10.82 7.08 2.48
CA GLY A 152 10.91 8.14 3.47
C GLY A 152 12.37 8.58 3.63
N LYS A 153 12.58 9.89 3.76
CA LYS A 153 13.85 10.48 4.19
C LYS A 153 13.53 11.70 5.04
N PHE A 154 14.30 11.91 6.10
CA PHE A 154 14.19 13.02 7.01
C PHE A 154 14.24 14.35 6.26
N ASN A 155 13.36 15.25 6.65
CA ASN A 155 13.32 16.60 6.13
C ASN A 155 12.88 17.54 7.26
N LEU A 156 13.62 18.64 7.41
CA LEU A 156 13.39 19.63 8.46
C LEU A 156 12.03 20.33 8.32
N VAL A 157 11.55 20.54 7.09
CA VAL A 157 10.29 21.28 6.84
C VAL A 157 9.08 20.50 7.39
N PRO A 158 8.84 19.23 7.04
CA PRO A 158 7.80 18.41 7.68
C PRO A 158 7.96 18.27 9.20
N LEU A 159 9.19 18.22 9.70
CA LEU A 159 9.44 18.16 11.14
C LEU A 159 8.88 19.41 11.84
N LEU A 160 9.28 20.61 11.39
CA LEU A 160 8.84 21.88 11.98
C LEU A 160 7.32 22.07 11.85
N LEU A 161 6.73 21.68 10.71
CA LEU A 161 5.28 21.72 10.53
C LEU A 161 4.56 20.83 11.55
N ASN A 162 5.02 19.59 11.75
CA ASN A 162 4.42 18.68 12.72
C ASN A 162 4.59 19.16 14.17
N ILE A 163 5.74 19.76 14.51
CA ILE A 163 5.96 20.37 15.83
C ILE A 163 5.00 21.55 16.02
N GLY A 164 4.89 22.44 15.04
CA GLY A 164 3.96 23.57 15.07
C GLY A 164 2.50 23.14 15.23
N SER A 165 2.07 22.15 14.44
CA SER A 165 0.72 21.57 14.57
C SER A 165 0.50 20.91 15.94
N GLY A 166 1.50 20.19 16.47
CA GLY A 166 1.44 19.59 17.80
C GLY A 166 1.31 20.61 18.92
N LEU A 167 2.07 21.71 18.87
CA LEU A 167 1.96 22.81 19.83
C LEU A 167 0.61 23.51 19.75
N GLY A 168 0.05 23.70 18.54
CA GLY A 168 -1.28 24.26 18.35
C GLY A 168 -2.38 23.41 19.03
N LEU A 169 -2.24 22.08 19.02
CA LEU A 169 -3.20 21.18 19.66
C LEU A 169 -3.23 21.35 21.20
N LEU A 170 -2.13 21.77 21.82
CA LEU A 170 -2.08 22.02 23.28
C LEU A 170 -3.01 23.17 23.70
N ALA A 171 -3.25 24.16 22.82
CA ALA A 171 -4.19 25.24 23.10
C ALA A 171 -5.65 24.75 23.20
N VAL A 172 -5.99 23.66 22.49
CA VAL A 172 -7.32 23.06 22.60
C VAL A 172 -7.50 22.41 23.97
N ALA A 173 -6.44 21.79 24.52
CA ALA A 173 -6.49 21.20 25.85
C ALA A 173 -6.76 22.25 26.94
N THR A 174 -6.16 23.44 26.85
CA THR A 174 -6.41 24.52 27.83
C THR A 174 -7.85 25.02 27.79
N ILE A 175 -8.44 25.12 26.59
CA ILE A 175 -9.86 25.51 26.44
C ILE A 175 -10.78 24.45 27.08
N LEU A 176 -10.50 23.17 26.86
CA LEU A 176 -11.26 22.09 27.50
C LEU A 176 -11.10 22.09 29.03
N CYS A 177 -9.88 22.28 29.54
CA CYS A 177 -9.63 22.43 30.96
C CYS A 177 -10.41 23.61 31.55
N ASP A 178 -10.46 24.74 30.86
CA ASP A 178 -11.25 25.90 31.25
C ASP A 178 -12.75 25.58 31.32
N ILE A 179 -13.30 24.89 30.31
CA ILE A 179 -14.71 24.48 30.31
C ILE A 179 -15.01 23.59 31.53
N VAL A 180 -14.15 22.61 31.81
CA VAL A 180 -14.33 21.71 32.96
C VAL A 180 -14.30 22.49 34.27
N VAL A 181 -13.28 23.32 34.49
CA VAL A 181 -13.08 24.05 35.76
C VAL A 181 -14.18 25.10 35.98
N LEU A 182 -14.60 25.81 34.94
CA LEU A 182 -15.56 26.91 35.06
C LEU A 182 -17.02 26.45 35.03
N TYR A 183 -17.36 25.29 34.49
CA TYR A 183 -18.75 24.88 34.32
C TYR A 183 -19.13 23.56 35.00
N ILE A 184 -18.18 22.63 35.21
CA ILE A 184 -18.47 21.28 35.71
C ILE A 184 -18.09 21.10 37.19
N VAL A 185 -16.95 21.64 37.63
CA VAL A 185 -16.43 21.41 38.99
C VAL A 185 -17.32 22.06 40.06
N LYS A 186 -17.45 21.40 41.22
CA LYS A 186 -18.31 21.87 42.34
C LYS A 186 -17.96 23.28 42.84
N LYS A 187 -16.69 23.67 42.84
CA LYS A 187 -16.21 25.01 43.25
C LYS A 187 -16.10 26.00 42.07
N LYS A 188 -16.90 25.82 41.01
CA LYS A 188 -16.84 26.65 39.79
C LYS A 188 -16.94 28.16 40.04
N ASP A 189 -17.76 28.58 41.00
CA ASP A 189 -17.98 30.01 41.27
C ASP A 189 -16.73 30.68 41.88
N LEU A 190 -15.97 29.95 42.69
CA LEU A 190 -14.65 30.38 43.18
C LEU A 190 -13.63 30.51 42.04
N TYR A 191 -13.60 29.56 41.10
CA TYR A 191 -12.68 29.65 39.97
C TYR A 191 -13.06 30.77 39.00
N LYS A 192 -14.35 31.05 38.82
CA LYS A 192 -14.83 32.18 38.01
C LYS A 192 -14.46 33.53 38.62
N SER A 193 -14.58 33.70 39.93
CA SER A 193 -14.26 34.98 40.59
C SER A 193 -12.76 35.32 40.55
N VAL A 194 -11.89 34.30 40.50
CA VAL A 194 -10.44 34.50 40.37
C VAL A 194 -10.01 34.69 38.91
N LYS A 195 -10.70 34.05 37.95
CA LYS A 195 -10.36 34.16 36.52
C LYS A 195 -10.88 35.45 35.87
N PHE A 196 -12.09 35.88 36.22
CA PHE A 196 -12.75 37.02 35.59
C PHE A 196 -12.81 38.22 36.54
N GLN A 197 -12.33 39.37 36.09
CA GLN A 197 -12.54 40.65 36.75
C GLN A 197 -13.63 41.42 35.99
N SER A 198 -14.77 41.66 36.64
CA SER A 198 -15.85 42.47 36.07
C SER A 198 -15.48 43.95 36.13
N VAL A 199 -15.50 44.63 34.99
CA VAL A 199 -15.33 46.08 34.88
C VAL A 199 -16.66 46.67 34.43
N LEU A 200 -17.18 47.67 35.15
CA LEU A 200 -18.33 48.44 34.71
C LEU A 200 -17.81 49.55 33.79
N GLU A 201 -18.31 49.61 32.55
CA GLU A 201 -18.09 50.79 31.69
C GLU A 201 -18.89 51.95 32.26
N ASP A 202 -18.20 52.96 32.78
CA ASP A 202 -18.80 54.24 33.14
C ASP A 202 -19.32 54.92 31.87
N SER A 203 -20.60 54.73 31.58
CA SER A 203 -21.36 55.52 30.61
C SER A 203 -21.65 56.95 31.11
N ALA A 204 -20.77 57.49 31.96
CA ALA A 204 -20.94 58.75 32.69
C ALA A 204 -20.08 59.94 32.16
N ASN A 205 -19.27 59.76 31.11
CA ASN A 205 -18.39 60.85 30.61
C ASN A 205 -18.83 61.55 29.32
N VAL A 206 -20.11 61.47 28.91
CA VAL A 206 -20.62 62.24 27.74
C VAL A 206 -21.50 63.45 28.15
N ARG A 207 -21.71 63.71 29.45
CA ARG A 207 -22.59 64.82 29.91
C ARG A 207 -21.89 66.03 30.54
N GLU A 208 -20.58 66.00 30.79
CA GLU A 208 -19.88 67.14 31.42
C GLU A 208 -19.17 68.10 30.45
N GLU A 209 -19.07 67.81 29.14
CA GLU A 209 -18.41 68.73 28.18
C GLU A 209 -19.34 69.75 27.49
N GLN A 210 -20.65 69.78 27.78
CA GLN A 210 -21.59 70.73 27.14
C GLN A 210 -22.06 71.91 28.00
N SER A 211 -21.64 72.03 29.26
CA SER A 211 -22.15 73.07 30.18
C SER A 211 -21.12 74.11 30.65
N THR A 212 -19.94 74.22 30.01
CA THR A 212 -18.93 75.25 30.38
C THR A 212 -18.46 76.12 29.21
N ILE A 213 -19.32 76.35 28.22
CA ILE A 213 -19.14 77.45 27.26
C ILE A 213 -20.42 78.29 27.27
N PHE A 214 -20.46 79.30 28.13
CA PHE A 214 -20.84 80.70 27.90
C PHE A 214 -20.72 81.49 29.21
#